data_AF-A0A090S0B8-F1
#
_entry.id   AF-A0A090S0B8-F1
#
_cell.length_a   1.000
_cell.length_b   1.000
_cell.length_c   1.000
_cell.angle_alpha   90.00
_cell.angle_beta   90.00
_cell.angle_gamma   90.00
#
_symmetry.space_group_name_H-M   'P 1'
#
loop_
_entity.id
_entity.type
_entity.pdbx_description
1 polymer ?
#
loop_
_entity_poly.entity_id
_entity_poly.type
_entity_poly.pdbx_seq_one_letter_code
_entity_poly.pdbx_strand_id
1 'polypeptide(L)' 'MLIPKDNERDLEEIPDNVIADLKVIPVQWIDEVLEVALERAPLGAAFEPVK' A
#
# COMPACT_ATOMS: atom_id res chain seq x y z
N MET A 1 4.03 -4.51 3.46
CA MET A 1 3.56 -5.17 2.23
C MET A 1 2.45 -4.34 1.65
N LEU A 2 2.66 -3.78 0.46
CA LEU A 2 1.62 -3.03 -0.25
C LEU A 2 0.86 -4.00 -1.15
N ILE A 3 -0.46 -3.96 -1.12
CA ILE A 3 -1.31 -4.78 -2.01
C ILE A 3 -2.37 -3.92 -2.69
N PRO A 4 -2.86 -4.29 -3.88
CA PRO A 4 -4.08 -3.69 -4.41
C PRO A 4 -5.24 -3.90 -3.44
N LYS A 5 -6.09 -2.90 -3.29
CA LYS A 5 -7.26 -2.95 -2.40
C LYS A 5 -8.19 -4.13 -2.69
N ASP A 6 -8.34 -4.49 -3.96
CA ASP A 6 -9.18 -5.61 -4.37
C ASP A 6 -8.64 -6.98 -3.88
N ASN A 7 -7.34 -7.06 -3.59
CA ASN A 7 -6.69 -8.27 -3.07
C ASN A 7 -6.84 -8.46 -1.55
N GLU A 8 -7.48 -7.55 -0.82
CA GLU A 8 -7.73 -7.73 0.62
C GLU A 8 -8.51 -9.03 0.91
N ARG A 9 -9.42 -9.41 0.00
CA ARG A 9 -10.22 -10.64 0.12
C ARG A 9 -9.39 -11.90 -0.03
N ASP A 10 -8.35 -11.85 -0.86
CA ASP A 10 -7.46 -13.00 -1.08
C ASP A 10 -6.58 -13.27 0.17
N LEU A 11 -6.39 -12.26 1.03
CA LEU A 11 -5.62 -12.42 2.26
C LEU A 11 -6.30 -13.35 3.28
N GLU A 12 -7.63 -13.48 3.23
CA GLU A 12 -8.37 -14.39 4.11
C GLU A 12 -8.01 -15.86 3.85
N GLU A 13 -7.49 -16.18 2.66
CA GLU A 13 -7.03 -17.51 2.29
C GLU A 13 -5.55 -17.76 2.69
N ILE A 14 -4.83 -16.72 3.11
CA ILE A 14 -3.41 -16.83 3.50
C ILE A 14 -3.33 -17.21 4.99
N PRO A 15 -2.55 -18.25 5.34
CA PRO A 15 -2.37 -18.65 6.73
C PRO A 15 -1.85 -17.52 7.64
N ASP A 16 -2.40 -17.42 8.86
CA ASP A 16 -2.06 -16.38 9.85
C ASP A 16 -0.56 -16.28 10.13
N ASN A 17 0.16 -17.40 10.15
CA ASN A 17 1.60 -17.43 10.42
C ASN A 17 2.44 -16.74 9.34
N VAL A 18 1.90 -16.53 8.13
CA VAL A 18 2.57 -15.82 7.05
C VAL A 18 2.32 -14.32 7.15
N ILE A 19 1.13 -13.90 7.60
CA ILE A 19 0.72 -12.49 7.68
C ILE A 19 1.00 -11.84 9.03
N ALA A 20 1.18 -12.61 10.10
CA ALA A 20 1.33 -12.11 11.48
C ALA A 20 2.50 -11.12 11.65
N ASP A 21 3.61 -11.33 10.95
CA ASP A 21 4.79 -10.47 11.03
C ASP A 21 4.83 -9.38 9.94
N LEU A 22 3.80 -9.31 9.08
CA LEU A 22 3.74 -8.39 7.95
C LEU A 22 2.72 -7.29 8.18
N LYS A 23 3.18 -6.03 8.15
CA LYS A 23 2.28 -4.89 8.03
C LYS A 23 1.74 -4.83 6.60
N VAL A 24 0.50 -5.26 6.40
CA VAL A 24 -0.20 -5.17 5.11
C VAL A 24 -0.87 -3.80 5.00
N ILE A 25 -0.68 -3.15 3.86
CA ILE A 25 -1.22 -1.80 3.56
C ILE A 25 -1.91 -1.90 2.19
N PRO A 26 -3.24 -1.95 2.15
CA PRO A 26 -3.98 -1.93 0.90
C PRO A 26 -3.97 -0.52 0.29
N VAL A 27 -3.80 -0.47 -1.02
CA VAL A 27 -3.71 0.78 -1.81
C VAL A 27 -4.58 0.69 -3.05
N GLN A 28 -5.16 1.83 -3.43
CA GLN A 28 -5.98 1.99 -4.62
C GLN A 28 -5.23 2.75 -5.73
N TRP A 29 -4.36 3.70 -5.36
CA TRP A 29 -3.67 4.59 -6.29
C TRP A 29 -2.16 4.60 -6.10
N ILE A 30 -1.44 5.05 -7.12
CA ILE A 30 0.02 5.12 -7.10
C ILE A 30 0.53 6.14 -6.07
N ASP A 31 -0.21 7.22 -5.81
CA ASP A 31 0.19 8.24 -4.84
C ASP A 31 0.32 7.66 -3.43
N GLU A 32 -0.61 6.79 -3.02
CA GLU A 32 -0.57 6.08 -1.73
C GLU A 32 0.66 5.15 -1.62
N VAL A 33 1.04 4.51 -2.72
CA VAL A 33 2.28 3.70 -2.78
C VAL A 33 3.50 4.58 -2.56
N LEU A 34 3.55 5.74 -3.21
CA LEU A 34 4.69 6.65 -3.14
C LEU A 34 4.84 7.28 -1.76
N GLU A 35 3.73 7.61 -1.09
CA GLU A 35 3.74 8.11 0.30
C GLU A 35 4.33 7.11 1.29
N VAL A 36 4.09 5.81 1.09
CA VAL A 36 4.55 4.75 2.00
C VAL A 36 5.95 4.27 1.65
N ALA A 37 6.29 4.20 0.36
CA ALA A 37 7.54 3.60 -0.10
C ALA A 37 8.74 4.58 -0.05
N LEU A 38 8.50 5.89 -0.12
CA LEU A 38 9.57 6.88 -0.16
C LEU A 38 9.85 7.44 1.24
N GLU A 39 11.12 7.45 1.65
CA GLU A 39 11.54 8.07 2.92
C GLU A 39 11.31 9.59 2.96
N ARG A 40 11.24 10.22 1.79
CA ARG A 40 11.09 11.66 1.61
C ARG A 40 10.20 11.92 0.40
N ALA A 41 9.41 12.98 0.45
CA ALA A 41 8.65 13.43 -0.70
C ALA A 41 9.61 13.67 -1.89
N PRO A 42 9.27 13.18 -3.10
CA PRO A 42 10.08 13.43 -4.28
C PRO A 42 10.13 14.93 -4.56
N LEU A 43 11.35 15.46 -4.76
CA LEU A 43 11.59 16.88 -4.98
C LEU A 43 10.80 17.37 -6.21
N GLY A 44 9.85 18.28 -5.98
CA GLY A 44 9.05 18.91 -7.03
C GLY A 44 7.71 18.23 -7.33
N ALA A 45 7.36 17.14 -6.66
CA ALA A 45 6.03 16.56 -6.77
C ALA A 45 5.07 17.27 -5.81
N ALA A 46 4.32 18.25 -6.32
CA ALA A 46 3.03 18.58 -5.74
C ALA A 46 2.06 17.47 -6.17
N PHE A 47 1.89 16.43 -5.34
CA PHE A 47 0.86 15.44 -5.57
C PHE A 47 -0.47 16.07 -5.21
N GLU A 48 -1.13 16.65 -6.22
CA GLU A 48 -2.53 17.05 -6.07
C GLU A 48 -3.35 15.76 -6.11
N PRO A 49 -4.17 15.47 -5.08
CA PRO A 49 -5.01 14.28 -5.09
C PRO A 49 -5.96 14.38 -6.28
N VAL A 50 -5.83 13.45 -7.23
CA VAL A 50 -6.75 13.33 -8.36
C VAL A 50 -8.06 12.80 -7.79
N LYS A 51 -8.99 13.73 -7.54
CA LYS A 51 -10.33 13.46 -7.00
C LYS A 51 -11.23 12.78 -8.03
#